data_AF-A0A1E5QVJ3-F1
#
_entry.id   AF-A0A1E5QVJ3-F1
#
_cell.length_a   1.000
_cell.length_b   1.000
_cell.length_c   1.000
_cell.angle_alpha   90.00
_cell.angle_beta   90.00
_cell.angle_gamma   90.00
#
_symmetry.space_group_name_H-M   'P 1'
#
loop_
_entity.id
_entity.type
_entity.pdbx_description
1 polymer ?
#
loop_
_entity_poly.entity_id
_entity_poly.type
_entity_poly.pdbx_seq_one_letter_code
_entity_poly.pdbx_strand_id
1 'polypeptide(L)'
;MNKIIIRQTTKNSFCFLLGVCLILLPSQKSFAARLDVKSITTGPLIDNPNTTVNDITYLNQSLPIVSVNDGTDDWRVGVNTFGAELRVRRSGVTTGTNRGIPGASITWSERLVGDPDTTVRGSLPTSTEATLGGNNLFEGTDNTFSNNANTNATDIERLDFIVEAGIAALSSRAVIVAERGSNNVHDGFKIAAITSLGQGIDSPLTWTFGTLVSVGGSTWGKTELRTSSQTPAGASDNPYTVLNNQGTANFTDTATPDNQNFGAVLITLDELVSPNTTIFGYSLFGFDVKANTSGNAVADWKNDSFYPTNTESSGQNLNGGIDLVALNAGIARNNTTEKEIPENTSVLPIIAIGLLGLKGKSLLKDRK
;
A
#
# COMPACT_ATOMS: atom_id res chain seq x y z
N MET A 1 -81.54 -5.44 -44.90
CA MET A 1 -81.06 -4.66 -43.74
C MET A 1 -79.92 -5.47 -43.11
N ASN A 2 -78.65 -5.11 -43.03
CA ASN A 2 -77.85 -3.94 -43.42
C ASN A 2 -76.57 -4.44 -44.12
N LYS A 3 -76.20 -3.84 -45.26
CA LYS A 3 -74.94 -4.11 -45.97
C LYS A 3 -73.81 -3.39 -45.23
N ILE A 4 -72.84 -4.14 -44.67
CA ILE A 4 -71.59 -3.57 -44.17
C ILE A 4 -70.63 -3.48 -45.34
N ILE A 5 -70.32 -2.25 -45.74
CA ILE A 5 -69.33 -1.91 -46.77
C ILE A 5 -67.99 -1.72 -46.07
N ILE A 6 -67.04 -2.61 -46.29
CA ILE A 6 -65.65 -2.44 -45.83
C ILE A 6 -64.93 -1.59 -46.88
N ARG A 7 -64.65 -0.32 -46.56
CA ARG A 7 -63.74 0.54 -47.34
C ARG A 7 -62.30 0.26 -46.90
N GLN A 8 -61.50 -0.31 -47.80
CA GLN A 8 -60.03 -0.26 -47.72
C GLN A 8 -59.58 1.20 -47.76
N THR A 9 -58.92 1.66 -46.70
CA THR A 9 -58.14 2.89 -46.70
C THR A 9 -56.65 2.56 -46.83
N THR A 10 -55.99 3.41 -47.58
CA THR A 10 -54.68 3.27 -48.19
C THR A 10 -53.53 3.18 -47.19
N LYS A 11 -52.51 2.43 -47.60
CA LYS A 11 -51.20 2.24 -46.99
C LYS A 11 -50.56 3.58 -46.57
N ASN A 12 -50.42 3.80 -45.27
CA ASN A 12 -49.39 4.67 -44.72
C ASN A 12 -48.28 3.77 -44.17
N SER A 13 -47.23 3.60 -44.98
CA SER A 13 -45.99 2.96 -44.54
C SER A 13 -45.29 3.88 -43.55
N PHE A 14 -45.59 3.75 -42.26
CA PHE A 14 -44.81 4.35 -41.19
C PHE A 14 -43.53 3.52 -41.03
N CYS A 15 -42.46 3.96 -41.68
CA CYS A 15 -41.14 3.37 -41.52
C CYS A 15 -40.61 3.82 -40.15
N PHE A 16 -40.78 2.99 -39.12
CA PHE A 16 -40.12 3.16 -37.84
C PHE A 16 -38.63 2.90 -38.07
N LEU A 17 -37.87 3.97 -38.31
CA LEU A 17 -36.42 3.93 -38.25
C LEU A 17 -36.06 3.71 -36.77
N LEU A 18 -35.92 2.45 -36.35
CA LEU A 18 -35.23 2.11 -35.11
C LEU A 18 -33.77 2.54 -35.31
N GLY A 19 -33.48 3.80 -35.04
CA GLY A 19 -32.13 4.26 -34.78
C GLY A 19 -31.68 3.56 -33.51
N VAL A 20 -31.09 2.38 -33.66
CA VAL A 20 -30.27 1.78 -32.61
C VAL A 20 -29.13 2.76 -32.41
N CYS A 21 -29.32 3.70 -31.48
CA CYS A 21 -28.24 4.47 -30.90
C CYS A 21 -27.40 3.43 -30.17
N LEU A 22 -26.41 2.89 -30.87
CA LEU A 22 -25.37 2.08 -30.29
C LEU A 22 -24.61 3.03 -29.37
N ILE A 23 -25.08 3.16 -28.14
CA ILE A 23 -24.32 3.77 -27.07
C ILE A 23 -23.11 2.86 -26.95
N LEU A 24 -22.02 3.27 -27.60
CA LEU A 24 -20.69 2.75 -27.37
C LEU A 24 -20.39 3.07 -25.92
N LEU A 25 -20.84 2.19 -25.02
CA LEU A 25 -20.31 2.15 -23.67
C LEU A 25 -18.80 2.06 -23.86
N PRO A 26 -18.01 2.96 -23.25
CA PRO A 26 -16.57 2.90 -23.35
C PRO A 26 -16.18 1.47 -23.05
N SER A 27 -15.49 0.80 -24.00
CA SER A 27 -15.05 -0.56 -23.80
C SER A 27 -14.33 -0.58 -22.46
N GLN A 28 -14.86 -1.32 -21.48
CA GLN A 28 -14.12 -1.51 -20.25
C GLN A 28 -12.82 -2.16 -20.67
N LYS A 29 -11.74 -1.39 -20.62
CA LYS A 29 -10.40 -1.87 -20.90
C LYS A 29 -10.25 -3.05 -19.96
N SER A 30 -10.19 -4.27 -20.49
CA SER A 30 -9.90 -5.44 -19.67
C SER A 30 -8.54 -5.17 -19.06
N PHE A 31 -8.51 -4.90 -17.76
CA PHE A 31 -7.28 -4.61 -17.04
C PHE A 31 -6.41 -5.88 -17.08
N ALA A 32 -5.45 -5.92 -18.00
CA ALA A 32 -4.15 -6.54 -17.72
C ALA A 32 -3.30 -5.37 -17.17
N ALA A 33 -2.63 -5.45 -16.01
CA ALA A 33 -1.91 -6.59 -15.47
C ALA A 33 -1.81 -6.50 -13.93
N ARG A 34 -2.80 -7.07 -13.23
CA ARG A 34 -2.58 -7.53 -11.85
C ARG A 34 -1.90 -8.87 -11.93
N LEU A 35 -0.70 -8.94 -11.39
CA LEU A 35 0.13 -10.13 -11.48
C LEU A 35 0.15 -10.79 -10.11
N ASP A 36 -0.27 -12.05 -10.06
CA ASP A 36 -0.14 -12.85 -8.86
C ASP A 36 1.36 -13.03 -8.56
N VAL A 37 1.79 -12.70 -7.36
CA VAL A 37 3.13 -13.08 -6.91
C VAL A 37 3.15 -14.58 -6.66
N LYS A 38 4.18 -15.26 -7.17
CA LYS A 38 4.35 -16.72 -7.08
C LYS A 38 5.46 -17.12 -6.12
N SER A 39 6.45 -16.27 -5.92
CA SER A 39 7.47 -16.46 -4.91
C SER A 39 8.11 -15.14 -4.49
N ILE A 40 8.77 -15.16 -3.34
CA ILE A 40 9.57 -14.06 -2.82
C ILE A 40 11.01 -14.53 -2.65
N THR A 41 11.95 -13.62 -2.86
CA THR A 41 13.36 -13.81 -2.52
C THR A 41 13.71 -12.84 -1.41
N THR A 42 14.23 -13.37 -0.31
CA THR A 42 14.63 -12.59 0.85
C THR A 42 16.14 -12.36 0.86
N GLY A 43 16.56 -11.28 1.52
CA GLY A 43 17.93 -11.04 1.91
C GLY A 43 18.37 -11.93 3.09
N PRO A 44 19.58 -11.71 3.62
CA PRO A 44 20.00 -12.37 4.84
C PRO A 44 19.13 -11.94 6.02
N LEU A 45 18.96 -12.85 6.99
CA LEU A 45 18.38 -12.50 8.29
C LEU A 45 19.25 -11.44 8.95
N ILE A 46 18.62 -10.33 9.33
CA ILE A 46 19.21 -9.31 10.18
C ILE A 46 18.77 -9.64 11.61
N ASP A 47 19.72 -9.82 12.52
CA ASP A 47 19.48 -10.24 13.91
C ASP A 47 20.17 -9.24 14.84
N ASN A 48 19.38 -8.39 15.47
CA ASN A 48 19.87 -7.37 16.39
C ASN A 48 19.64 -7.81 17.85
N PRO A 49 20.29 -7.17 18.85
CA PRO A 49 20.05 -7.51 20.25
C PRO A 49 18.57 -7.40 20.63
N ASN A 50 18.05 -8.41 21.32
CA ASN A 50 16.67 -8.44 21.78
C ASN A 50 16.32 -7.22 22.65
N THR A 51 15.04 -6.86 22.67
CA THR A 51 14.50 -5.81 23.54
C THR A 51 13.23 -6.33 24.22
N THR A 52 13.08 -6.09 25.52
CA THR A 52 11.87 -6.49 26.26
C THR A 52 11.16 -5.25 26.79
N VAL A 53 9.88 -5.10 26.48
CA VAL A 53 9.01 -4.01 26.94
C VAL A 53 7.64 -4.60 27.28
N ASN A 54 7.12 -4.32 28.48
CA ASN A 54 5.83 -4.83 28.98
C ASN A 54 5.66 -6.35 28.80
N ASP A 55 6.66 -7.10 29.23
CA ASP A 55 6.71 -8.57 29.13
C ASP A 55 6.75 -9.13 27.70
N ILE A 56 6.71 -8.29 26.66
CA ILE A 56 6.94 -8.68 25.27
C ILE A 56 8.43 -8.57 24.95
N THR A 57 9.01 -9.67 24.50
CA THR A 57 10.38 -9.76 24.00
C THR A 57 10.41 -9.72 22.48
N TYR A 58 10.93 -8.63 21.94
CA TYR A 58 11.22 -8.45 20.54
C TYR A 58 12.62 -9.01 20.26
N LEU A 59 12.71 -9.97 19.36
CA LEU A 59 13.99 -10.52 18.90
C LEU A 59 14.72 -9.55 17.96
N ASN A 60 14.05 -8.46 17.53
CA ASN A 60 14.62 -7.45 16.61
C ASN A 60 15.23 -8.09 15.35
N GLN A 61 14.55 -9.11 14.86
CA GLN A 61 14.84 -9.80 13.62
C GLN A 61 14.11 -9.14 12.46
N SER A 62 14.82 -8.98 11.35
CA SER A 62 14.24 -8.59 10.09
C SER A 62 14.65 -9.53 8.98
N LEU A 63 13.67 -9.91 8.15
CA LEU A 63 13.92 -10.64 6.92
C LEU A 63 13.46 -9.78 5.74
N PRO A 64 14.38 -8.98 5.18
CA PRO A 64 14.04 -8.07 4.11
C PRO A 64 13.73 -8.83 2.83
N ILE A 65 12.73 -8.39 2.10
CA ILE A 65 12.43 -8.92 0.77
C ILE A 65 13.28 -8.13 -0.23
N VAL A 66 13.87 -8.83 -1.19
CA VAL A 66 14.79 -8.28 -2.20
C VAL A 66 14.18 -8.35 -3.60
N SER A 67 13.39 -9.39 -3.87
CA SER A 67 12.58 -9.45 -5.08
C SER A 67 11.34 -10.31 -4.90
N VAL A 68 10.39 -10.14 -5.81
CA VAL A 68 9.22 -11.00 -5.98
C VAL A 68 9.18 -11.49 -7.42
N ASN A 69 8.65 -12.69 -7.65
CA ASN A 69 8.51 -13.28 -8.98
C ASN A 69 7.03 -13.53 -9.27
N ASP A 70 6.54 -13.16 -10.45
CA ASP A 70 5.14 -13.35 -10.87
C ASP A 70 4.91 -14.64 -11.68
N GLY A 71 5.93 -15.50 -11.75
CA GLY A 71 6.00 -16.70 -12.59
C GLY A 71 6.69 -16.46 -13.94
N THR A 72 6.86 -15.21 -14.36
CA THR A 72 7.48 -14.82 -15.64
C THR A 72 8.70 -13.93 -15.43
N ASP A 73 8.57 -12.87 -14.63
CA ASP A 73 9.57 -11.84 -14.42
C ASP A 73 9.97 -11.72 -12.94
N ASP A 74 11.22 -11.30 -12.71
CA ASP A 74 11.74 -10.94 -11.39
C ASP A 74 11.64 -9.43 -11.16
N TRP A 75 10.93 -9.05 -10.12
CA TRP A 75 10.67 -7.68 -9.71
C TRP A 75 11.49 -7.33 -8.48
N ARG A 76 12.46 -6.42 -8.60
CA ARG A 76 13.26 -5.97 -7.44
C ARG A 76 12.47 -5.06 -6.52
N VAL A 77 12.68 -5.28 -5.23
CA VAL A 77 12.15 -4.49 -4.11
C VAL A 77 13.28 -3.98 -3.21
N GLY A 78 13.01 -3.02 -2.32
CA GLY A 78 13.99 -2.58 -1.30
C GLY A 78 14.90 -1.41 -1.71
N VAL A 79 16.14 -1.36 -1.21
CA VAL A 79 17.05 -0.18 -1.22
C VAL A 79 17.37 0.43 -2.59
N ASN A 80 17.12 -0.30 -3.69
CA ASN A 80 17.30 0.18 -5.07
C ASN A 80 15.97 0.56 -5.75
N THR A 81 14.88 0.57 -5.00
CA THR A 81 13.56 1.06 -5.44
C THR A 81 13.43 2.55 -5.19
N PHE A 82 12.39 3.15 -5.77
CA PHE A 82 12.03 4.52 -5.45
C PHE A 82 11.53 4.55 -4.00
N GLY A 83 12.37 5.05 -3.09
CA GLY A 83 12.01 5.22 -1.69
C GLY A 83 10.73 6.04 -1.58
N ALA A 84 9.79 5.53 -0.79
CA ALA A 84 8.52 6.19 -0.53
C ALA A 84 8.46 6.60 0.94
N GLU A 85 8.10 7.86 1.21
CA GLU A 85 7.67 8.27 2.54
C GLU A 85 6.27 7.72 2.79
N LEU A 86 6.07 7.01 3.89
CA LEU A 86 4.76 6.52 4.31
C LEU A 86 4.09 7.52 5.26
N ARG A 87 2.83 7.89 4.98
CA ARG A 87 1.99 8.69 5.88
C ARG A 87 0.65 8.01 6.12
N VAL A 88 0.27 7.86 7.39
CA VAL A 88 -1.06 7.38 7.78
C VAL A 88 -2.05 8.55 7.82
N ARG A 89 -3.25 8.36 7.27
CA ARG A 89 -4.36 9.33 7.33
C ARG A 89 -5.54 8.75 8.07
N ARG A 90 -5.96 9.47 9.11
CA ARG A 90 -7.04 9.06 10.03
C ARG A 90 -8.19 10.05 9.94
N SER A 91 -9.44 9.58 9.93
CA SER A 91 -10.64 10.43 9.87
C SER A 91 -10.79 11.32 11.11
N GLY A 92 -10.25 10.85 12.25
CA GLY A 92 -10.32 11.56 13.54
C GLY A 92 -11.70 11.47 14.21
N VAL A 93 -12.53 10.49 13.83
CA VAL A 93 -13.88 10.30 14.40
C VAL A 93 -13.78 9.70 15.80
N THR A 94 -13.95 10.54 16.82
CA THR A 94 -13.89 10.22 18.25
C THR A 94 -15.22 9.71 18.84
N THR A 95 -15.93 8.80 18.17
CA THR A 95 -17.18 8.25 18.72
C THR A 95 -17.01 6.79 19.11
N GLY A 96 -16.59 6.55 20.36
CA GLY A 96 -16.40 5.21 20.95
C GLY A 96 -15.11 5.13 21.77
N THR A 97 -15.07 4.27 22.78
CA THR A 97 -14.04 4.28 23.84
C THR A 97 -12.60 4.01 23.40
N ASN A 98 -12.35 3.58 22.15
CA ASN A 98 -11.01 3.33 21.61
C ASN A 98 -10.77 3.99 20.23
N ARG A 99 -11.73 4.77 19.69
CA ARG A 99 -11.57 5.40 18.38
C ARG A 99 -10.92 6.77 18.48
N GLY A 100 -9.87 6.99 17.70
CA GLY A 100 -9.23 8.29 17.55
C GLY A 100 -8.21 8.65 18.64
N ILE A 101 -7.62 7.69 19.35
CA ILE A 101 -6.41 7.98 20.15
C ILE A 101 -5.28 8.30 19.16
N PRO A 102 -4.75 9.54 19.13
CA PRO A 102 -3.64 9.86 18.25
C PRO A 102 -2.44 8.94 18.56
N GLY A 103 -1.91 8.27 17.53
CA GLY A 103 -0.82 7.31 17.69
C GLY A 103 -1.25 5.88 18.04
N ALA A 104 -2.56 5.59 18.08
CA ALA A 104 -3.04 4.22 18.14
C ALA A 104 -2.46 3.42 16.96
N SER A 105 -1.86 2.27 17.26
CA SER A 105 -1.20 1.42 16.27
C SER A 105 -1.54 -0.03 16.59
N ILE A 106 -1.97 -0.77 15.57
CA ILE A 106 -2.18 -2.21 15.68
C ILE A 106 -1.28 -2.86 14.66
N THR A 107 -0.37 -3.68 15.17
CA THR A 107 0.67 -4.33 14.40
C THR A 107 0.67 -5.79 14.72
N TRP A 108 0.95 -6.65 13.76
CA TRP A 108 1.26 -8.04 14.04
C TRP A 108 2.76 -8.27 13.96
N SER A 109 3.25 -9.26 14.69
CA SER A 109 4.61 -9.76 14.57
C SER A 109 4.58 -11.28 14.55
N GLU A 110 5.47 -11.87 13.75
CA GLU A 110 5.66 -13.31 13.76
C GLU A 110 6.24 -13.76 15.10
N ARG A 111 5.83 -14.94 15.55
CA ARG A 111 6.45 -15.71 16.62
C ARG A 111 7.22 -16.92 16.07
N LEU A 112 8.29 -17.32 16.75
CA LEU A 112 8.95 -18.59 16.47
C LEU A 112 8.19 -19.75 17.10
N VAL A 113 8.22 -20.89 16.44
CA VAL A 113 7.53 -22.09 16.91
C VAL A 113 8.16 -22.56 18.21
N GLY A 114 7.33 -22.73 19.24
CA GLY A 114 7.76 -23.13 20.58
C GLY A 114 8.07 -21.97 21.52
N ASP A 115 8.17 -20.74 21.01
CA ASP A 115 8.29 -19.54 21.85
C ASP A 115 6.93 -19.18 22.49
N PRO A 116 6.91 -18.51 23.65
CA PRO A 116 5.68 -17.97 24.23
C PRO A 116 5.09 -16.87 23.34
N ASP A 117 3.78 -16.61 23.46
CA ASP A 117 3.07 -15.57 22.70
C ASP A 117 3.64 -14.16 22.93
N THR A 118 4.40 -14.01 24.02
CA THR A 118 5.11 -12.80 24.40
C THR A 118 6.53 -12.68 23.80
N THR A 119 6.96 -13.58 22.92
CA THR A 119 8.24 -13.48 22.21
C THR A 119 7.99 -13.43 20.71
N VAL A 120 8.43 -12.35 20.07
CA VAL A 120 8.13 -12.06 18.66
C VAL A 120 9.40 -11.67 17.89
N ARG A 121 9.44 -11.99 16.60
CA ARG A 121 10.60 -11.76 15.73
C ARG A 121 10.78 -10.30 15.31
N GLY A 122 9.67 -9.57 15.13
CA GLY A 122 9.68 -8.19 14.66
C GLY A 122 10.49 -7.22 15.54
N SER A 123 10.67 -6.01 15.03
CA SER A 123 11.25 -4.92 15.81
C SER A 123 10.21 -4.36 16.78
N LEU A 124 10.65 -3.74 17.88
CA LEU A 124 9.73 -2.96 18.73
C LEU A 124 9.04 -1.87 17.88
N PRO A 125 7.73 -1.97 17.61
CA PRO A 125 7.06 -0.97 16.80
C PRO A 125 6.99 0.35 17.57
N THR A 126 7.16 1.47 16.86
CA THR A 126 7.03 2.83 17.43
C THR A 126 5.83 3.59 16.85
N SER A 127 5.40 3.21 15.65
CA SER A 127 4.22 3.72 14.94
C SER A 127 3.85 2.74 13.82
N THR A 128 2.62 2.84 13.30
CA THR A 128 2.22 2.13 12.08
C THR A 128 3.15 2.44 10.90
N GLU A 129 3.55 3.69 10.71
CA GLU A 129 4.47 4.11 9.65
C GLU A 129 5.82 3.40 9.77
N ALA A 130 6.39 3.35 10.97
CA ALA A 130 7.68 2.71 11.21
C ALA A 130 7.62 1.20 10.94
N THR A 131 6.53 0.54 11.35
CA THR A 131 6.33 -0.89 11.07
C THR A 131 6.23 -1.14 9.58
N LEU A 132 5.33 -0.46 8.86
CA LEU A 132 5.12 -0.71 7.43
C LEU A 132 6.28 -0.24 6.53
N GLY A 133 7.09 0.71 7.01
CA GLY A 133 8.29 1.19 6.30
C GLY A 133 9.53 0.29 6.45
N GLY A 134 9.47 -0.75 7.30
CA GLY A 134 10.64 -1.53 7.70
C GLY A 134 11.21 -2.50 6.67
N ASN A 135 10.50 -2.80 5.57
CA ASN A 135 10.81 -3.92 4.66
C ASN A 135 11.14 -5.20 5.43
N ASN A 136 10.16 -5.72 6.17
CA ASN A 136 10.35 -6.86 7.06
C ASN A 136 9.20 -7.86 6.92
N LEU A 137 9.50 -9.09 6.52
CA LEU A 137 8.49 -10.15 6.38
C LEU A 137 7.85 -10.55 7.72
N PHE A 138 8.49 -10.26 8.85
CA PHE A 138 8.05 -10.72 10.17
C PHE A 138 7.09 -9.79 10.89
N GLU A 139 6.70 -8.67 10.29
CA GLU A 139 5.81 -7.71 10.94
C GLU A 139 4.93 -7.00 9.92
N GLY A 140 3.90 -6.33 10.42
CA GLY A 140 2.92 -5.64 9.61
C GLY A 140 1.84 -4.98 10.44
N THR A 141 0.77 -4.54 9.79
CA THR A 141 -0.42 -4.00 10.44
C THR A 141 -1.56 -5.00 10.39
N ASP A 142 -2.37 -5.02 11.44
CA ASP A 142 -3.56 -5.86 11.54
C ASP A 142 -4.79 -4.97 11.34
N ASN A 143 -5.76 -5.43 10.56
CA ASN A 143 -7.04 -4.76 10.33
C ASN A 143 -6.88 -3.30 9.89
N THR A 144 -6.01 -3.09 8.90
CA THR A 144 -5.42 -1.77 8.61
C THR A 144 -6.46 -0.69 8.39
N PHE A 145 -7.57 -0.95 7.70
CA PHE A 145 -8.62 0.04 7.41
C PHE A 145 -9.90 -0.21 8.23
N SER A 146 -9.82 -0.97 9.32
CA SER A 146 -10.97 -1.26 10.17
C SER A 146 -11.27 -0.08 11.07
N ASN A 147 -12.49 0.44 10.94
CA ASN A 147 -13.01 1.56 11.72
C ASN A 147 -13.97 1.07 12.82
N ASN A 148 -14.46 -0.18 12.79
CA ASN A 148 -15.53 -0.66 13.68
C ASN A 148 -15.22 -1.97 14.45
N ALA A 149 -13.96 -2.27 14.75
CA ALA A 149 -13.62 -3.35 15.66
C ALA A 149 -13.57 -2.87 17.13
N ASN A 150 -14.18 -3.62 18.04
CA ASN A 150 -14.25 -3.32 19.48
C ASN A 150 -12.89 -3.23 20.18
N THR A 151 -11.88 -4.00 19.73
CA THR A 151 -10.50 -3.93 20.26
C THR A 151 -9.42 -3.68 19.20
N ASN A 152 -9.70 -3.97 17.92
CA ASN A 152 -8.72 -3.90 16.83
C ASN A 152 -9.11 -2.89 15.72
N ALA A 153 -9.66 -1.72 16.10
CA ALA A 153 -9.90 -0.65 15.14
C ALA A 153 -8.65 0.24 15.04
N THR A 154 -8.17 0.45 13.82
CA THR A 154 -7.06 1.34 13.59
C THR A 154 -7.54 2.78 13.39
N ASP A 155 -8.72 3.01 12.80
CA ASP A 155 -9.18 4.31 12.27
C ASP A 155 -8.24 4.90 11.19
N ILE A 156 -7.62 4.04 10.37
CA ILE A 156 -6.89 4.48 9.17
C ILE A 156 -7.87 4.48 8.01
N GLU A 157 -7.94 5.61 7.31
CA GLU A 157 -8.76 5.75 6.11
C GLU A 157 -7.94 5.61 4.84
N ARG A 158 -6.66 6.01 4.92
CA ARG A 158 -5.75 6.04 3.78
C ARG A 158 -4.30 5.91 4.23
N LEU A 159 -3.53 5.12 3.48
CA LEU A 159 -2.07 5.07 3.58
C LEU A 159 -1.49 5.72 2.32
N ASP A 160 -0.61 6.71 2.49
CA ASP A 160 0.06 7.40 1.39
C ASP A 160 1.52 6.96 1.32
N PHE A 161 1.95 6.43 0.18
CA PHE A 161 3.34 6.06 -0.11
C PHE A 161 3.88 7.04 -1.15
N ILE A 162 4.73 7.97 -0.72
CA ILE A 162 5.02 9.21 -1.45
C ILE A 162 6.43 9.19 -2.01
N VAL A 163 6.54 9.36 -3.32
CA VAL A 163 7.82 9.52 -4.04
C VAL A 163 7.93 10.97 -4.51
N GLU A 164 8.50 11.84 -3.67
CA GLU A 164 8.47 13.30 -3.87
C GLU A 164 9.09 13.76 -5.19
N ALA A 165 10.17 13.11 -5.62
CA ALA A 165 10.84 13.40 -6.89
C ALA A 165 9.95 13.11 -8.12
N GLY A 166 8.90 12.32 -7.95
CA GLY A 166 8.05 11.82 -9.01
C GLY A 166 8.74 10.74 -9.85
N ILE A 167 7.93 9.86 -10.43
CA ILE A 167 8.39 8.79 -11.33
C ILE A 167 7.44 8.63 -12.50
N ALA A 168 7.97 8.24 -13.66
CA ALA A 168 7.14 7.84 -14.78
C ALA A 168 6.41 6.53 -14.47
N ALA A 169 5.10 6.51 -14.73
CA ALA A 169 4.28 5.31 -14.71
C ALA A 169 4.60 4.44 -15.94
N LEU A 170 5.22 3.29 -15.71
CA LEU A 170 5.64 2.33 -16.74
C LEU A 170 5.11 0.95 -16.38
N SER A 171 4.90 0.09 -17.38
CA SER A 171 4.54 -1.32 -17.17
C SER A 171 5.67 -2.13 -16.52
N SER A 172 6.91 -1.67 -16.62
CA SER A 172 8.10 -2.21 -15.95
C SER A 172 8.21 -1.81 -14.47
N ARG A 173 7.23 -1.09 -13.94
CA ARG A 173 7.18 -0.63 -12.55
C ARG A 173 5.85 -1.00 -11.93
N ALA A 174 5.88 -1.46 -10.69
CA ALA A 174 4.70 -1.94 -10.02
C ALA A 174 4.69 -1.58 -8.54
N VAL A 175 3.48 -1.45 -8.00
CA VAL A 175 3.23 -1.47 -6.56
C VAL A 175 3.08 -2.93 -6.15
N ILE A 176 3.66 -3.29 -5.01
CA ILE A 176 3.39 -4.56 -4.36
C ILE A 176 2.46 -4.30 -3.19
N VAL A 177 1.37 -5.05 -3.15
CA VAL A 177 0.51 -5.14 -1.97
C VAL A 177 0.59 -6.57 -1.47
N ALA A 178 1.07 -6.74 -0.25
CA ALA A 178 1.16 -8.00 0.45
C ALA A 178 0.45 -7.92 1.79
N GLU A 179 -0.26 -8.98 2.12
CA GLU A 179 -0.95 -9.14 3.39
C GLU A 179 -0.79 -10.55 3.96
N ARG A 180 -1.17 -10.66 5.23
CA ARG A 180 -1.45 -11.89 5.93
C ARG A 180 -2.93 -12.26 5.72
N GLY A 181 -3.24 -13.52 5.44
CA GLY A 181 -4.61 -13.96 5.25
C GLY A 181 -4.71 -15.45 4.96
N SER A 182 -5.90 -16.04 5.10
CA SER A 182 -6.08 -17.45 4.75
C SER A 182 -5.98 -17.63 3.23
N ASN A 183 -5.51 -18.80 2.78
CA ASN A 183 -5.37 -19.11 1.35
C ASN A 183 -6.67 -18.84 0.56
N ASN A 184 -6.59 -17.98 -0.46
CA ASN A 184 -7.71 -17.52 -1.29
C ASN A 184 -8.78 -16.70 -0.56
N VAL A 185 -8.53 -16.27 0.68
CA VAL A 185 -9.42 -15.45 1.50
C VAL A 185 -8.64 -14.22 1.97
N HIS A 186 -8.08 -13.53 0.99
CA HIS A 186 -7.42 -12.24 1.14
C HIS A 186 -8.46 -11.13 1.10
N ASP A 187 -8.23 -10.08 1.88
CA ASP A 187 -9.10 -8.93 2.00
C ASP A 187 -9.05 -8.04 0.76
N GLY A 188 -10.17 -7.38 0.51
CA GLY A 188 -10.24 -6.39 -0.56
C GLY A 188 -9.56 -5.08 -0.16
N PHE A 189 -9.05 -4.35 -1.15
CA PHE A 189 -8.57 -2.99 -0.98
C PHE A 189 -8.76 -2.16 -2.25
N LYS A 190 -8.56 -0.84 -2.15
CA LYS A 190 -8.44 0.03 -3.32
C LYS A 190 -7.08 0.71 -3.35
N ILE A 191 -6.68 1.11 -4.55
CA ILE A 191 -5.41 1.79 -4.80
C ILE A 191 -5.60 2.87 -5.86
N ALA A 192 -4.87 3.97 -5.73
CA ALA A 192 -4.78 5.00 -6.75
C ALA A 192 -3.37 5.61 -6.76
N ALA A 193 -2.86 5.95 -7.95
CA ALA A 193 -1.61 6.71 -8.04
C ALA A 193 -1.84 8.18 -7.66
N ILE A 194 -0.88 8.78 -6.97
CA ILE A 194 -0.86 10.22 -6.67
C ILE A 194 -0.29 10.93 -7.91
N THR A 195 -1.10 11.72 -8.61
CA THR A 195 -0.69 12.40 -9.87
C THR A 195 -0.22 13.82 -9.66
N SER A 196 -0.50 14.42 -8.50
CA SER A 196 0.02 15.72 -8.09
C SER A 196 0.01 15.84 -6.57
N LEU A 197 1.07 16.43 -6.01
CA LEU A 197 1.14 16.82 -4.60
C LEU A 197 0.54 18.22 -4.35
N GLY A 198 0.00 18.89 -5.36
CA GLY A 198 -0.64 20.20 -5.20
C GLY A 198 0.28 21.24 -4.54
N GLN A 199 -0.07 21.68 -3.33
CA GLN A 199 0.71 22.65 -2.53
C GLN A 199 1.87 22.02 -1.75
N GLY A 200 2.13 20.73 -1.90
CA GLY A 200 3.23 20.01 -1.28
C GLY A 200 2.78 18.81 -0.45
N ILE A 201 3.76 18.08 0.09
CA ILE A 201 3.53 16.82 0.82
C ILE A 201 2.70 16.98 2.11
N ASP A 202 2.72 18.18 2.69
CA ASP A 202 1.96 18.52 3.91
C ASP A 202 0.53 19.02 3.62
N SER A 203 0.14 19.09 2.35
CA SER A 203 -1.20 19.57 1.91
C SER A 203 -2.01 18.50 1.16
N PRO A 204 -2.28 17.33 1.78
CA PRO A 204 -2.93 16.19 1.13
C PRO A 204 -4.33 16.44 0.57
N LEU A 205 -5.04 17.46 1.04
CA LEU A 205 -6.35 17.86 0.50
C LEU A 205 -6.25 18.51 -0.89
N THR A 206 -5.05 18.92 -1.30
CA THR A 206 -4.79 19.55 -2.61
C THR A 206 -4.24 18.56 -3.63
N TRP A 207 -4.05 17.30 -3.23
CA TRP A 207 -3.50 16.27 -4.10
C TRP A 207 -4.52 15.82 -5.14
N THR A 208 -4.02 15.37 -6.28
CA THR A 208 -4.83 14.74 -7.32
C THR A 208 -4.45 13.28 -7.46
N PHE A 209 -5.43 12.45 -7.80
CA PHE A 209 -5.25 11.01 -7.94
C PHE A 209 -5.61 10.54 -9.35
N GLY A 210 -5.01 9.43 -9.75
CA GLY A 210 -5.41 8.65 -10.91
C GLY A 210 -6.76 7.95 -10.70
N THR A 211 -7.02 6.94 -11.52
CA THR A 211 -8.22 6.11 -11.38
C THR A 211 -8.13 5.32 -10.07
N LEU A 212 -9.23 5.27 -9.32
CA LEU A 212 -9.34 4.39 -8.17
C LEU A 212 -9.57 2.95 -8.66
N VAL A 213 -8.60 2.08 -8.42
CA VAL A 213 -8.62 0.68 -8.84
C VAL A 213 -9.03 -0.19 -7.65
N SER A 214 -10.01 -1.07 -7.86
CA SER A 214 -10.53 -1.98 -6.82
C SER A 214 -9.95 -3.38 -6.97
N VAL A 215 -9.31 -3.89 -5.93
CA VAL A 215 -8.83 -5.27 -5.83
C VAL A 215 -9.75 -6.01 -4.88
N GLY A 216 -10.62 -6.85 -5.43
CA GLY A 216 -11.62 -7.57 -4.64
C GLY A 216 -10.99 -8.67 -3.80
N GLY A 217 -11.61 -8.94 -2.64
CA GLY A 217 -11.24 -10.10 -1.85
C GLY A 217 -11.31 -11.39 -2.66
N SER A 218 -10.47 -12.36 -2.33
CA SER A 218 -10.31 -13.64 -3.06
C SER A 218 -9.84 -13.53 -4.53
N THR A 219 -9.62 -12.33 -5.08
CA THR A 219 -9.15 -12.18 -6.47
C THR A 219 -7.63 -12.29 -6.61
N TRP A 220 -6.91 -12.25 -5.50
CA TRP A 220 -5.44 -12.16 -5.41
C TRP A 220 -4.91 -13.02 -4.26
N GLY A 221 -3.58 -13.10 -4.11
CA GLY A 221 -2.93 -13.86 -3.04
C GLY A 221 -3.16 -15.37 -3.12
N LYS A 222 -3.33 -15.90 -4.34
CA LYS A 222 -3.64 -17.33 -4.57
C LYS A 222 -2.44 -18.27 -4.34
N THR A 223 -1.28 -17.70 -4.12
CA THR A 223 -0.04 -18.45 -3.90
C THR A 223 0.48 -18.11 -2.53
N GLU A 224 0.67 -19.15 -1.72
CA GLU A 224 1.31 -19.03 -0.42
C GLU A 224 2.78 -18.67 -0.64
N LEU A 225 3.15 -17.45 -0.25
CA LEU A 225 4.49 -16.92 -0.47
C LEU A 225 5.51 -17.38 0.57
N ARG A 226 5.05 -18.16 1.56
CA ARG A 226 5.88 -18.70 2.62
C ARG A 226 5.94 -20.20 2.49
N THR A 227 7.08 -20.75 2.08
CA THR A 227 7.20 -22.20 1.96
C THR A 227 7.46 -22.84 3.33
N SER A 228 7.03 -24.08 3.50
CA SER A 228 7.21 -24.88 4.72
C SER A 228 8.66 -25.10 5.16
N SER A 229 9.66 -24.72 4.36
CA SER A 229 11.07 -24.67 4.79
C SER A 229 11.39 -23.45 5.67
N GLN A 230 10.54 -22.43 5.65
CA GLN A 230 10.60 -21.25 6.51
C GLN A 230 9.69 -21.37 7.75
N THR A 231 8.82 -22.37 7.76
CA THR A 231 7.96 -22.74 8.90
C THR A 231 8.60 -23.95 9.60
N PRO A 232 8.98 -23.87 10.88
CA PRO A 232 9.55 -25.01 11.59
C PRO A 232 8.65 -26.26 11.51
N ALA A 233 9.23 -27.42 11.20
CA ALA A 233 8.48 -28.67 11.03
C ALA A 233 7.70 -29.04 12.30
N GLY A 234 6.38 -29.22 12.17
CA GLY A 234 5.47 -29.62 13.26
C GLY A 234 4.76 -28.48 13.99
N ALA A 235 4.91 -27.24 13.53
CA ALA A 235 4.16 -26.10 14.01
C ALA A 235 2.74 -26.04 13.43
N SER A 236 1.78 -25.51 14.19
CA SER A 236 0.62 -24.85 13.59
C SER A 236 1.11 -23.75 12.66
N ASP A 237 0.58 -23.70 11.44
CA ASP A 237 1.04 -22.84 10.36
C ASP A 237 1.14 -21.37 10.82
N ASN A 238 2.38 -20.87 10.95
CA ASN A 238 2.77 -19.48 11.20
C ASN A 238 2.04 -18.79 12.38
N PRO A 239 2.52 -18.91 13.64
CA PRO A 239 1.90 -18.20 14.75
C PRO A 239 2.26 -16.71 14.69
N TYR A 240 1.26 -15.84 14.63
CA TYR A 240 1.43 -14.40 14.75
C TYR A 240 0.91 -13.93 16.10
N THR A 241 1.49 -12.86 16.62
CA THR A 241 0.99 -12.13 17.80
C THR A 241 0.53 -10.76 17.33
N VAL A 242 -0.72 -10.40 17.62
CA VAL A 242 -1.28 -9.07 17.35
C VAL A 242 -1.05 -8.18 18.56
N LEU A 243 -0.28 -7.13 18.32
CA LEU A 243 0.17 -6.16 19.30
C LEU A 243 -0.57 -4.85 19.10
N ASN A 244 -1.12 -4.32 20.19
CA ASN A 244 -1.90 -3.08 20.17
C ASN A 244 -1.26 -2.03 21.07
N ASN A 245 -1.02 -0.85 20.51
CA ASN A 245 -0.63 0.34 21.26
C ASN A 245 -1.80 1.33 21.23
N GLN A 246 -2.49 1.46 22.35
CA GLN A 246 -3.59 2.40 22.55
C GLN A 246 -3.07 3.82 22.92
N GLY A 247 -2.04 4.31 22.22
CA GLY A 247 -1.45 5.64 22.42
C GLY A 247 -0.62 5.83 23.70
N THR A 248 -0.22 4.74 24.36
CA THR A 248 0.61 4.79 25.57
C THR A 248 2.11 4.56 25.29
N ALA A 249 2.49 4.58 24.00
CA ALA A 249 3.82 4.23 23.49
C ALA A 249 4.26 2.80 23.86
N ASN A 250 3.29 1.95 24.21
CA ASN A 250 3.49 0.63 24.77
C ASN A 250 2.54 -0.34 24.06
N PHE A 251 3.11 -1.41 23.52
CA PHE A 251 2.34 -2.45 22.84
C PHE A 251 2.03 -3.59 23.82
N THR A 252 0.82 -4.12 23.72
CA THR A 252 0.35 -5.30 24.46
C THR A 252 -0.22 -6.32 23.51
N ASP A 253 -0.04 -7.60 23.80
CA ASP A 253 -0.71 -8.69 23.08
C ASP A 253 -2.24 -8.59 23.22
N THR A 254 -2.94 -8.81 22.12
CA THR A 254 -4.40 -8.77 22.01
C THR A 254 -5.00 -9.98 21.29
N ALA A 255 -4.22 -10.72 20.50
CA ALA A 255 -4.68 -11.91 19.79
C ALA A 255 -3.52 -12.73 19.21
N THR A 256 -3.72 -14.04 19.09
CA THR A 256 -2.78 -14.98 18.47
C THR A 256 -3.47 -15.74 17.32
N PRO A 257 -3.70 -15.11 16.16
CA PRO A 257 -4.38 -15.75 15.03
C PRO A 257 -3.57 -16.92 14.46
N ASP A 258 -4.27 -17.96 14.03
CA ASP A 258 -3.71 -19.17 13.43
C ASP A 258 -4.11 -19.33 11.96
N ASN A 259 -3.37 -20.17 11.22
CA ASN A 259 -3.68 -20.58 9.84
C ASN A 259 -3.78 -19.41 8.84
N GLN A 260 -2.87 -18.45 8.96
CA GLN A 260 -2.74 -17.37 7.99
C GLN A 260 -1.41 -17.40 7.25
N ASN A 261 -1.52 -17.19 5.96
CA ASN A 261 -0.43 -17.25 5.01
C ASN A 261 -0.15 -15.87 4.44
N PHE A 262 0.92 -15.75 3.67
CA PHE A 262 1.22 -14.52 2.94
C PHE A 262 0.76 -14.63 1.50
N GLY A 263 -0.01 -13.63 1.08
CA GLY A 263 -0.39 -13.41 -0.31
C GLY A 263 0.09 -12.03 -0.76
N ALA A 264 0.46 -11.91 -2.03
CA ALA A 264 0.80 -10.62 -2.62
C ALA A 264 0.30 -10.49 -4.05
N VAL A 265 0.10 -9.23 -4.46
CA VAL A 265 -0.24 -8.83 -5.82
C VAL A 265 0.69 -7.72 -6.28
N LEU A 266 1.09 -7.78 -7.54
CA LEU A 266 1.77 -6.72 -8.27
C LEU A 266 0.74 -5.96 -9.12
N ILE A 267 0.76 -4.63 -9.03
CA ILE A 267 -0.10 -3.74 -9.81
C ILE A 267 0.80 -2.77 -10.57
N THR A 268 0.84 -2.89 -11.90
CA THR A 268 1.72 -2.04 -12.72
C THR A 268 1.25 -0.58 -12.72
N LEU A 269 2.17 0.36 -12.80
CA LEU A 269 1.82 1.79 -12.67
C LEU A 269 0.98 2.31 -13.84
N ASP A 270 1.11 1.69 -15.00
CA ASP A 270 0.29 2.00 -16.18
C ASP A 270 -1.14 1.43 -16.12
N GLU A 271 -1.45 0.62 -15.08
CA GLU A 271 -2.82 0.28 -14.71
C GLU A 271 -3.51 1.44 -13.97
N LEU A 272 -2.75 2.16 -13.14
CA LEU A 272 -3.27 3.22 -12.26
C LEU A 272 -3.47 4.55 -13.00
N VAL A 273 -2.61 4.84 -13.97
CA VAL A 273 -2.61 6.05 -14.80
C VAL A 273 -2.12 5.75 -16.22
N SER A 274 -2.25 6.71 -17.14
CA SER A 274 -1.71 6.51 -18.50
C SER A 274 -0.18 6.35 -18.50
N PRO A 275 0.39 5.50 -19.37
CA PRO A 275 1.83 5.32 -19.48
C PRO A 275 2.59 6.65 -19.63
N ASN A 276 3.78 6.73 -19.02
CA ASN A 276 4.65 7.91 -18.96
C ASN A 276 4.08 9.12 -18.19
N THR A 277 2.91 8.99 -17.56
CA THR A 277 2.43 10.01 -16.61
C THR A 277 3.37 10.06 -15.41
N THR A 278 3.76 11.26 -14.97
CA THR A 278 4.51 11.40 -13.71
C THR A 278 3.56 11.17 -12.54
N ILE A 279 3.94 10.28 -11.63
CA ILE A 279 3.24 10.03 -10.36
C ILE A 279 4.17 10.32 -9.20
N PHE A 280 3.61 10.72 -8.07
CA PHE A 280 4.32 11.04 -6.83
C PHE A 280 4.11 9.95 -5.78
N GLY A 281 3.92 8.70 -6.24
CA GLY A 281 3.60 7.55 -5.40
C GLY A 281 2.17 7.05 -5.57
N TYR A 282 1.63 6.41 -4.53
CA TYR A 282 0.29 5.83 -4.52
C TYR A 282 -0.32 5.89 -3.13
N SER A 283 -1.64 5.72 -3.07
CA SER A 283 -2.36 5.53 -1.82
C SER A 283 -3.13 4.22 -1.82
N LEU A 284 -3.18 3.58 -0.66
CA LEU A 284 -4.06 2.45 -0.37
C LEU A 284 -5.26 2.92 0.44
N PHE A 285 -6.40 2.30 0.20
CA PHE A 285 -7.69 2.64 0.80
C PHE A 285 -8.45 1.36 1.18
N GLY A 286 -9.37 1.48 2.15
CA GLY A 286 -10.38 0.46 2.42
C GLY A 286 -11.21 0.13 1.17
N PHE A 287 -11.70 -1.11 1.08
CA PHE A 287 -12.46 -1.58 -0.09
C PHE A 287 -13.84 -0.90 -0.23
N ASP A 288 -14.36 -0.34 0.85
CA ASP A 288 -15.64 0.36 0.90
C ASP A 288 -15.55 1.84 0.49
N VAL A 289 -14.34 2.40 0.33
CA VAL A 289 -14.14 3.77 -0.12
C VAL A 289 -14.87 4.00 -1.44
N LYS A 290 -15.84 4.92 -1.47
CA LYS A 290 -16.74 5.03 -2.63
C LYS A 290 -15.99 5.59 -3.83
N ALA A 291 -16.07 4.87 -4.95
CA ALA A 291 -15.50 5.33 -6.20
C ALA A 291 -16.29 6.56 -6.69
N ASN A 292 -15.57 7.60 -7.09
CA ASN A 292 -16.11 8.60 -7.98
C ASN A 292 -15.27 8.66 -9.26
N THR A 293 -15.82 9.26 -10.30
CA THR A 293 -15.16 9.42 -11.60
C THR A 293 -14.08 10.51 -11.60
N SER A 294 -13.85 11.21 -10.48
CA SER A 294 -12.85 12.27 -10.38
C SER A 294 -11.99 12.11 -9.12
N GLY A 295 -10.73 11.68 -9.31
CA GLY A 295 -9.76 11.36 -8.24
C GLY A 295 -9.50 12.44 -7.18
N ASN A 296 -10.10 13.64 -7.27
CA ASN A 296 -10.01 14.66 -6.23
C ASN A 296 -10.84 14.32 -4.97
N ALA A 297 -11.88 13.49 -5.05
CA ALA A 297 -12.70 13.20 -3.87
C ALA A 297 -11.99 12.31 -2.84
N VAL A 298 -11.08 11.43 -3.30
CA VAL A 298 -10.29 10.60 -2.40
C VAL A 298 -9.16 11.39 -1.72
N ALA A 299 -8.93 12.66 -2.08
CA ALA A 299 -7.99 13.53 -1.38
C ALA A 299 -8.46 13.88 0.04
N ASP A 300 -9.77 14.00 0.26
CA ASP A 300 -10.37 14.32 1.55
C ASP A 300 -10.77 13.06 2.33
N TRP A 301 -9.82 12.50 3.07
CA TRP A 301 -10.01 11.29 3.90
C TRP A 301 -10.91 11.51 5.12
N LYS A 302 -11.38 12.74 5.36
CA LYS A 302 -12.32 13.05 6.45
C LYS A 302 -13.77 13.07 5.97
N ASN A 303 -13.99 12.95 4.67
CA ASN A 303 -15.32 12.99 4.09
C ASN A 303 -16.01 11.62 4.20
N ASP A 304 -16.92 11.49 5.15
CA ASP A 304 -17.69 10.27 5.45
C ASP A 304 -18.50 9.72 4.27
N SER A 305 -18.82 10.58 3.30
CA SER A 305 -19.53 10.19 2.10
C SER A 305 -18.65 9.34 1.19
N PHE A 306 -17.33 9.51 1.25
CA PHE A 306 -16.33 8.74 0.52
C PHE A 306 -15.62 7.70 1.38
N TYR A 307 -15.41 7.98 2.67
CA TYR A 307 -14.71 7.13 3.64
C TYR A 307 -15.67 6.71 4.75
N PRO A 308 -16.32 5.54 4.63
CA PRO A 308 -17.30 5.11 5.62
C PRO A 308 -16.65 4.90 6.99
N THR A 309 -17.27 5.44 8.04
CA THR A 309 -16.75 5.30 9.43
C THR A 309 -17.15 3.97 10.08
N ASN A 310 -17.80 3.08 9.33
CA ASN A 310 -18.31 1.80 9.77
C ASN A 310 -17.66 0.62 9.03
N THR A 311 -16.47 0.83 8.46
CA THR A 311 -15.67 -0.23 7.86
C THR A 311 -15.34 -1.29 8.92
N GLU A 312 -15.67 -2.54 8.63
CA GLU A 312 -15.49 -3.66 9.56
C GLU A 312 -14.39 -4.61 9.06
N SER A 313 -13.67 -5.21 10.00
CA SER A 313 -12.76 -6.32 9.74
C SER A 313 -13.44 -7.68 9.69
N SER A 314 -14.65 -7.79 10.23
CA SER A 314 -15.45 -9.01 10.24
C SER A 314 -16.94 -8.65 10.21
N GLY A 315 -17.78 -9.49 9.58
CA GLY A 315 -19.22 -9.23 9.49
C GLY A 315 -19.71 -8.99 8.06
N GLN A 316 -20.76 -8.17 7.88
CA GLN A 316 -21.37 -7.97 6.56
C GLN A 316 -20.61 -6.94 5.70
N ASN A 317 -19.73 -6.14 6.30
CA ASN A 317 -18.95 -5.11 5.61
C ASN A 317 -17.44 -5.41 5.67
N LEU A 318 -17.02 -6.60 5.19
CA LEU A 318 -15.64 -7.14 5.15
C LEU A 318 -14.69 -6.33 4.25
N ASN A 319 -14.54 -5.04 4.52
CA ASN A 319 -13.95 -4.09 3.59
C ASN A 319 -12.75 -3.34 4.17
N GLY A 320 -12.43 -3.53 5.45
CA GLY A 320 -11.30 -2.85 6.11
C GLY A 320 -10.26 -3.76 6.74
N GLY A 321 -10.41 -5.08 6.60
CA GLY A 321 -9.65 -6.09 7.34
C GLY A 321 -8.18 -6.26 6.95
N ILE A 322 -7.72 -5.64 5.85
CA ILE A 322 -6.42 -6.01 5.26
C ILE A 322 -5.26 -5.99 6.28
N ASP A 323 -4.58 -7.13 6.38
CA ASP A 323 -3.52 -7.37 7.35
C ASP A 323 -2.15 -7.17 6.70
N LEU A 324 -1.83 -5.94 6.32
CA LEU A 324 -0.65 -5.62 5.51
C LEU A 324 0.67 -6.13 6.11
N VAL A 325 1.51 -6.72 5.27
CA VAL A 325 2.92 -7.01 5.58
C VAL A 325 3.74 -5.72 5.47
N ALA A 326 4.80 -5.58 6.26
CA ALA A 326 5.78 -4.50 6.15
C ALA A 326 6.67 -4.62 4.89
N LEU A 327 6.10 -4.95 3.74
CA LEU A 327 6.72 -4.99 2.41
C LEU A 327 6.24 -3.84 1.52
N ASN A 328 5.14 -3.21 1.90
CA ASN A 328 4.36 -2.37 0.99
C ASN A 328 4.95 -0.99 0.76
N ALA A 329 6.16 -0.69 1.23
CA ALA A 329 6.82 0.59 1.00
C ALA A 329 7.70 0.54 -0.26
N GLY A 330 7.26 1.23 -1.32
CA GLY A 330 8.08 1.52 -2.50
C GLY A 330 7.49 1.04 -3.82
N ILE A 331 8.29 1.17 -4.88
CA ILE A 331 7.90 0.84 -6.26
C ILE A 331 8.88 -0.17 -6.82
N ALA A 332 8.39 -1.39 -7.04
CA ALA A 332 9.16 -2.47 -7.62
C ALA A 332 9.52 -2.18 -9.08
N ARG A 333 10.67 -2.70 -9.53
CA ARG A 333 11.13 -2.59 -10.92
C ARG A 333 11.33 -3.96 -11.52
N ASN A 334 10.89 -4.14 -12.75
CA ASN A 334 11.12 -5.35 -13.53
C ASN A 334 12.56 -5.36 -14.06
N ASN A 335 13.35 -6.33 -13.61
CA ASN A 335 14.78 -6.44 -13.97
C ASN A 335 15.03 -6.83 -15.42
N THR A 336 14.07 -7.48 -16.09
CA THR A 336 14.27 -7.91 -17.48
C THR A 336 14.16 -6.74 -18.45
N THR A 337 13.44 -5.69 -18.07
CA THR A 337 13.13 -4.54 -18.95
C THR A 337 13.83 -3.24 -18.56
N GLU A 338 13.94 -2.92 -17.27
CA GLU A 338 14.71 -1.78 -16.78
C GLU A 338 16.09 -2.25 -16.30
N LYS A 339 17.09 -2.20 -17.19
CA LYS A 339 18.49 -2.39 -16.79
C LYS A 339 18.85 -1.33 -15.75
N GLU A 340 19.48 -1.72 -14.64
CA GLU A 340 19.96 -0.78 -13.63
C GLU A 340 20.72 0.36 -14.31
N ILE A 341 20.21 1.59 -14.13
CA ILE A 341 21.05 2.77 -14.34
C ILE A 341 22.09 2.64 -13.22
N PRO A 342 23.39 2.44 -13.55
CA PRO A 342 24.42 2.36 -12.52
C PRO A 342 24.23 3.56 -11.61
N GLU A 343 24.12 3.33 -10.30
CA GLU A 343 24.09 4.43 -9.35
C GLU A 343 25.21 5.36 -9.75
N ASN A 344 24.83 6.59 -10.10
CA ASN A 344 25.79 7.59 -10.49
C ASN A 344 26.61 7.80 -9.22
N THR A 345 27.72 7.08 -9.10
CA THR A 345 28.69 7.28 -8.04
C THR A 345 29.14 8.70 -8.26
N SER A 346 28.48 9.64 -7.56
CA SER A 346 28.80 11.04 -7.67
C SER A 346 30.19 11.14 -7.09
N VAL A 347 31.18 11.02 -7.97
CA VAL A 347 32.49 11.57 -7.76
C VAL A 347 32.19 13.05 -7.66
N LEU A 348 31.92 13.53 -6.44
CA LEU A 348 31.91 14.96 -6.17
C LEU A 348 33.23 15.45 -6.78
N PRO A 349 33.21 16.36 -7.76
CA PRO A 349 34.45 16.97 -8.18
C PRO A 349 34.99 17.63 -6.92
N ILE A 350 36.09 17.11 -6.39
CA ILE A 350 36.90 17.81 -5.40
C ILE A 350 37.36 19.06 -6.13
N ILE A 351 36.59 20.14 -6.01
CA ILE A 351 37.04 21.47 -6.34
C ILE A 351 38.07 21.77 -5.25
N ALA A 352 39.32 21.38 -5.52
CA ALA A 352 40.47 21.85 -4.79
C ALA A 352 40.55 23.36 -5.06
N ILE A 353 39.87 24.15 -4.22
CA ILE A 353 40.09 25.59 -4.15
C ILE A 353 41.53 25.75 -3.65
N GLY A 354 42.45 25.88 -4.60
CA GLY A 354 43.81 26.30 -4.33
C GLY A 354 43.76 27.64 -3.64
N LEU A 355 44.05 27.63 -2.34
CA LEU A 355 44.25 28.81 -1.52
C LEU A 355 45.53 29.51 -1.99
N LEU A 356 45.41 30.32 -3.05
CA LEU A 356 46.48 31.20 -3.53
C LEU A 356 46.67 32.32 -2.50
N GLY A 357 47.67 32.15 -1.65
CA GLY A 357 48.07 33.13 -0.64
C GLY A 357 48.42 34.47 -1.28
N LEU A 358 47.55 35.46 -1.10
CA LEU A 358 47.91 36.86 -1.28
C LEU A 358 48.86 37.28 -0.14
N LYS A 359 50.15 37.38 -0.47
CA LYS A 359 51.15 38.11 0.33
C LYS A 359 50.78 39.60 0.35
N GLY A 360 50.14 40.06 1.42
CA GLY A 360 49.98 41.48 1.72
C GLY A 360 51.32 42.11 2.05
N LYS A 361 51.84 42.95 1.13
CA LYS A 361 52.90 43.92 1.43
C LYS A 361 52.29 45.07 2.25
N SER A 362 52.63 45.14 3.53
CA SER A 362 52.41 46.30 4.38
C SER A 362 53.41 47.40 3.99
N LEU A 363 52.92 48.46 3.33
CA LEU A 363 53.59 49.76 3.21
C LEU A 363 52.80 50.74 4.09
N LEU A 364 53.17 50.83 5.38
CA LEU A 364 52.79 51.98 6.19
C LEU A 364 53.72 53.14 5.84
N LYS A 365 53.11 54.23 5.40
CA LYS A 365 53.74 55.49 5.05
C LYS A 365 53.46 56.46 6.19
N ASP A 366 54.53 57.08 6.68
CA ASP A 366 54.54 58.09 7.73
C ASP A 366 53.56 59.24 7.48
N ARG A 367 52.80 59.59 8.52
CA ARG A 367 52.32 60.96 8.78
C ARG A 367 52.07 61.16 10.29
N LYS A 368 53.11 61.52 11.03
CA LYS A 368 53.26 62.80 11.75
C LYS A 368 54.54 62.80 12.58
#